data_AF-W1XBN0-F1
#
_entry.id   AF-W1XBN0-F1
#
_cell.length_a   1.000
_cell.length_b   1.000
_cell.length_c   1.000
_cell.angle_alpha   90.00
_cell.angle_beta   90.00
_cell.angle_gamma   90.00
#
_symmetry.space_group_name_H-M   'P 1'
#
loop_
_entity.id
_entity.type
_entity.pdbx_description
1 polymer ?
#
loop_
_entity_poly.entity_id
_entity_poly.type
_entity_poly.pdbx_seq_one_letter_code
_entity_poly.pdbx_strand_id
1 'polypeptide(L)' 'HADLILVMENGRIKERGTHQELLAQNGWYAQTYHKQQLAENLKEDR' A
#
# COMPACT_ATOMS: atom_id res chain seq x y z
N HIS A 1 9.41 -10.76 2.05
CA HIS A 1 8.42 -10.66 3.14
C HIS A 1 8.79 -9.40 3.93
N ALA A 2 7.88 -8.45 4.09
CA ALA A 2 8.15 -7.27 4.90
C ALA A 2 7.62 -7.55 6.32
N ASP A 3 8.49 -7.46 7.32
CA ASP A 3 8.11 -7.72 8.70
C ASP A 3 7.31 -6.55 9.30
N LEU A 4 7.49 -5.34 8.77
CA LEU A 4 6.76 -4.14 9.16
C LEU A 4 6.79 -3.08 8.05
N ILE A 5 5.64 -2.46 7.81
CA ILE A 5 5.45 -1.32 6.89
C ILE A 5 4.94 -0.14 7.72
N LEU A 6 5.47 1.05 7.45
CA LEU A 6 5.04 2.31 8.06
C LEU A 6 4.61 3.28 6.96
N VAL A 7 3.35 3.69 6.98
CA VAL A 7 2.84 4.80 6.15
C VAL A 7 3.04 6.08 6.94
N MET A 8 3.75 7.04 6.35
CA MET A 8 4.04 8.34 6.95
C MET A 8 3.21 9.43 6.27
N GLU A 9 2.61 10.31 7.06
CA GLU A 9 1.93 11.52 6.59
C GLU A 9 2.25 12.67 7.54
N ASN A 10 2.68 13.81 7.00
CA ASN A 10 3.02 15.01 7.78
C ASN A 10 3.99 14.75 8.94
N GLY A 11 5.00 13.91 8.70
CA GLY A 11 6.01 13.57 9.71
C GLY A 11 5.51 12.64 10.84
N ARG A 12 4.32 12.04 10.70
CA ARG A 12 3.75 11.10 11.67
C ARG A 12 3.41 9.77 11.02
N ILE A 13 3.42 8.70 11.82
CA ILE A 13 2.94 7.39 11.39
C ILE A 13 1.41 7.45 11.27
N LYS A 14 0.92 7.26 10.06
CA LYS A 14 -0.50 7.18 9.72
C LYS A 14 -1.03 5.75 9.83
N GLU A 15 -0.29 4.79 9.29
CA GLU A 15 -0.63 3.36 9.32
C GLU A 15 0.63 2.53 9.59
N ARG A 16 0.46 1.40 10.28
CA ARG A 16 1.54 0.44 10.54
C ARG A 16 1.02 -0.99 10.55
N GLY A 17 1.84 -1.92 10.07
CA GLY A 17 1.55 -3.35 10.11
C GLY A 17 2.30 -4.10 9.03
N THR A 18 2.02 -5.38 8.91
CA THR A 18 2.43 -6.21 7.78
C THR A 18 1.63 -5.82 6.52
N HIS A 19 2.08 -6.31 5.37
CA HIS A 19 1.37 -6.12 4.11
C HIS A 19 -0.10 -6.61 4.18
N GLN A 20 -0.32 -7.81 4.73
CA GLN A 20 -1.66 -8.40 4.85
C GLN A 20 -2.56 -7.57 5.78
N GLU A 21 -2.03 -7.13 6.92
CA GLU A 21 -2.77 -6.29 7.87
C GLU A 21 -3.18 -4.96 7.25
N LEU A 22 -2.29 -4.31 6.51
CA LEU A 22 -2.58 -3.02 5.87
C LEU A 22 -3.55 -3.14 4.69
N LEU A 23 -3.50 -4.24 3.94
CA LEU A 23 -4.50 -4.54 2.91
C LEU A 23 -5.89 -4.79 3.53
N ALA A 24 -5.96 -5.55 4.63
CA ALA A 24 -7.21 -5.83 5.33
C ALA A 24 -7.86 -4.58 5.94
N GLN A 25 -7.05 -3.60 6.37
CA GLN A 25 -7.54 -2.32 6.90
C GLN A 25 -8.20 -1.43 5.83
N ASN A 26 -8.01 -1.73 4.54
CA ASN A 26 -8.54 -0.95 3.42
C ASN A 26 -8.20 0.56 3.51
N GLY A 27 -7.05 0.87 4.11
CA GLY A 27 -6.56 2.21 4.37
C GLY A 27 -5.84 2.84 3.18
N TRP A 28 -5.03 3.87 3.44
CA TRP A 28 -4.24 4.57 2.45
C TRP A 28 -3.25 3.63 1.73
N TYR A 29 -2.60 2.75 2.49
CA TYR A 29 -1.70 1.75 1.91
C TYR A 29 -2.41 0.88 0.87
N ALA A 30 -3.56 0.31 1.22
CA ALA A 30 -4.33 -0.57 0.35
C ALA A 30 -4.79 0.14 -0.93
N GLN A 31 -5.33 1.35 -0.79
CA GLN A 31 -5.77 2.16 -1.94
C GLN A 31 -4.62 2.49 -2.89
N THR A 32 -3.45 2.83 -2.35
CA THR A 32 -2.27 3.17 -3.14
C THR A 32 -1.72 1.94 -3.84
N TYR A 33 -1.66 0.81 -3.15
CA TYR A 33 -1.24 -0.47 -3.71
C TYR A 33 -2.12 -0.91 -4.88
N HIS A 34 -3.44 -0.87 -4.72
CA HIS A 34 -4.37 -1.23 -5.80
C HIS A 34 -4.22 -0.31 -7.04
N LYS A 35 -4.01 1.00 -6.82
CA LYS A 35 -3.77 1.94 -7.93
C LYS A 35 -2.46 1.64 -8.67
N GLN A 36 -1.40 1.30 -7.93
CA GLN A 36 -0.12 0.93 -8.53
C GLN A 36 -0.24 -0.36 -9.33
N GLN A 37 -0.87 -1.40 -8.79
CA GLN A 37 -1.08 -2.65 -9.52
C GLN A 37 -1.86 -2.45 -10.82
N LEU A 38 -2.95 -1.67 -10.78
CA LEU A 38 -3.72 -1.37 -11.98
C LEU A 38 -2.86 -0.63 -13.04
N ALA A 39 -2.04 0.32 -12.60
CA ALA A 39 -1.17 1.08 -13.50
C ALA A 39 -0.06 0.24 -14.12
N GLU A 40 0.51 -0.73 -13.38
CA GLU A 40 1.49 -1.65 -13.92
C GLU A 40 0.86 -2.60 -14.95
N ASN A 41 -0.31 -3.19 -14.65
CA ASN A 41 -1.02 -4.06 -15.59
C ASN A 41 -1.35 -3.33 -16.92
N LEU A 42 -1.75 -2.05 -16.84
CA LEU A 42 -2.03 -1.21 -18.03
C LEU A 42 -0.78 -0.88 -18.86
N LYS A 43 0.41 -0.93 -18.27
CA LYS A 43 1.69 -0.72 -18.97
C LYS A 43 2.16 -2.01 -19.66
N GLU A 44 1.86 -3.17 -19.09
CA GLU A 44 2.22 -4.47 -19.68
C GLU A 44 1.37 -4.82 -20.91
N ASP A 45 0.15 -4.27 -21.03
CA ASP A 45 -0.72 -4.41 -22.21
C ASP A 45 -0.33 -3.52 -23.42
N ARG A 46 0.79 -2.78 -23.35
CA ARG A 46 1.30 -1.89 -24.42
C ARG A 46 2.57 -2.41 -25.06
#